data_AF-Q1Q2V8-F1
#
_entry.id   AF-Q1Q2V8-F1
#
_cell.length_a   1.000
_cell.length_b   1.000
_cell.length_c   1.000
_cell.angle_alpha   90.00
_cell.angle_beta   90.00
_cell.angle_gamma   90.00
#
_symmetry.space_group_name_H-M   'P 1'
#
loop_
_entity.id
_entity.type
_entity.pdbx_description
1 polymer ?
#
loop_
_entity_poly.entity_id
_entity_poly.type
_entity_poly.pdbx_seq_one_letter_code
_entity_poly.pdbx_strand_id
1 'polypeptide(L)' 'MRKSFDAEYMAKVALDAIREEKTLAELSSQYEVHKTQIAKWCKRAIEGTKH' A
#
# COMPACT_ATOMS: atom_id res chain seq x y z
N MET A 1 5.55 -19.72 4.69
CA MET A 1 4.82 -19.45 3.43
C MET A 1 4.68 -17.93 3.29
N ARG A 2 5.33 -17.32 2.30
CA ARG A 2 5.22 -15.87 2.05
C ARG A 2 3.80 -15.62 1.49
N LYS A 3 2.91 -14.97 2.23
CA LYS A 3 1.70 -14.38 1.65
C LYS A 3 2.16 -13.26 0.72
N SER A 4 2.30 -13.57 -0.57
CA SER A 4 2.57 -12.58 -1.59
C SER A 4 1.25 -11.87 -1.87
N PHE A 5 1.17 -10.59 -1.51
CA PHE A 5 0.07 -9.75 -1.99
C PHE A 5 0.31 -9.47 -3.47
N ASP A 6 -0.76 -9.50 -4.25
CA ASP A 6 -0.67 -9.23 -5.68
C ASP A 6 -0.15 -7.82 -5.94
N ALA A 7 0.65 -7.65 -6.99
CA ALA A 7 1.24 -6.35 -7.31
C ALA A 7 0.15 -5.29 -7.52
N GLU A 8 -0.97 -5.70 -8.13
CA GLU A 8 -2.14 -4.85 -8.35
C GLU A 8 -2.84 -4.48 -7.03
N TYR A 9 -2.89 -5.40 -6.07
CA TYR A 9 -3.45 -5.14 -4.74
C TYR A 9 -2.62 -4.12 -3.98
N MET A 10 -1.29 -4.32 -3.94
CA MET A 10 -0.37 -3.39 -3.28
C MET A 10 -0.41 -2.01 -3.96
N ALA A 11 -0.53 -1.96 -5.28
CA ALA A 11 -0.66 -0.72 -6.04
C ALA A 11 -1.96 0.02 -5.71
N LYS A 12 -3.11 -0.67 -5.63
CA LYS A 12 -4.38 -0.08 -5.21
C LYS A 12 -4.31 0.53 -3.81
N VAL A 13 -3.80 -0.24 -2.84
CA VAL A 13 -3.66 0.25 -1.44
C VAL A 13 -2.67 1.42 -1.36
N ALA A 14 -1.55 1.36 -2.10
CA ALA A 14 -0.58 2.45 -2.16
C ALA A 14 -1.16 3.71 -2.80
N LEU A 15 -1.98 3.57 -3.86
CA LEU A 15 -2.63 4.70 -4.52
C LEU A 15 -3.68 5.36 -3.62
N ASP A 16 -4.53 4.59 -2.94
CA ASP A 16 -5.48 5.11 -1.93
C ASP A 16 -4.76 5.91 -0.84
N ALA A 17 -3.62 5.39 -0.37
CA ALA A 17 -2.78 6.04 0.64
C ALA A 17 -2.08 7.30 0.12
N ILE A 18 -1.63 7.32 -1.14
CA ILE A 18 -0.96 8.47 -1.78
C ILE A 18 -1.97 9.57 -2.11
N ARG A 19 -3.19 9.20 -2.48
CA ARG A 19 -4.29 10.12 -2.82
C ARG A 19 -4.88 10.83 -1.60
N GLU A 20 -4.34 10.58 -0.40
CA GLU A 20 -4.85 11.08 0.90
C GLU A 20 -6.33 10.78 1.14
N GLU A 21 -6.92 9.84 0.38
CA GLU A 21 -8.34 9.51 0.45
C GLU A 21 -8.66 8.76 1.75
N LYS A 22 -7.66 8.07 2.32
CA LYS A 22 -7.72 7.38 3.61
C LYS A 22 -6.36 7.37 4.31
N THR A 23 -6.38 7.42 5.63
CA THR A 23 -5.15 7.32 6.42
C THR A 23 -4.59 5.89 6.40
N LEU A 24 -3.27 5.73 6.64
CA LEU A 24 -2.64 4.41 6.77
C LEU A 24 -3.32 3.52 7.83
N ALA A 25 -3.93 4.13 8.85
CA ALA A 25 -4.64 3.42 9.90
C ALA A 25 -5.99 2.86 9.40
N GLU A 26 -6.73 3.64 8.61
CA GLU A 26 -8.00 3.20 8.03
C GLU A 26 -7.79 2.15 6.96
N LEU A 27 -6.78 2.33 6.10
CA LEU A 27 -6.38 1.31 5.14
C LEU A 27 -5.91 0.04 5.85
N SER A 28 -5.27 0.17 7.01
CA SER A 28 -4.84 -0.98 7.81
C SER A 28 -6.02 -1.81 8.30
N SER A 29 -7.09 -1.16 8.76
CA SER A 29 -8.33 -1.83 9.16
C SER A 29 -9.14 -2.34 7.96
N GLN A 30 -9.22 -1.58 6.87
CA GLN A 30 -10.03 -1.91 5.69
C GLN A 30 -9.47 -3.08 4.89
N TYR A 31 -8.15 -3.11 4.73
CA TYR A 31 -7.47 -4.13 3.93
C TYR A 31 -6.86 -5.25 4.80
N GLU A 32 -7.02 -5.17 6.13
CA GLU A 32 -6.38 -6.07 7.11
C GLU A 32 -4.85 -6.17 6.94
N VAL A 33 -4.24 -5.08 6.47
CA VAL A 33 -2.80 -4.98 6.22
C VAL A 33 -2.18 -4.13 7.31
N HIS A 34 -1.05 -4.56 7.88
CA HIS A 34 -0.36 -3.72 8.86
C HIS A 34 0.11 -2.38 8.24
N LYS A 35 -0.14 -1.24 8.90
CA LYS A 35 0.28 0.11 8.44
C LYS A 35 1.72 0.20 7.90
N THR A 36 2.66 -0.56 8.48
CA THR A 36 4.06 -0.60 8.03
C THR A 36 4.25 -1.29 6.67
N GLN A 37 3.40 -2.26 6.31
CA GLN A 37 3.37 -2.87 4.98
C GLN A 37 2.85 -1.84 3.95
N ILE A 38 1.77 -1.13 4.29
CA ILE A 38 1.19 -0.09 3.44
C ILE A 38 2.22 1.01 3.15
N ALA A 39 2.92 1.49 4.18
CA ALA A 39 3.99 2.47 4.02
C ALA A 39 5.12 1.98 3.08
N LYS A 40 5.48 0.69 3.16
CA LYS A 40 6.44 0.08 2.22
C LYS A 40 5.91 0.04 0.79
N TRP A 41 4.61 -0.22 0.60
CA TRP A 41 3.99 -0.23 -0.72
C TRP A 41 3.89 1.17 -1.32
N CYS A 42 3.52 2.19 -0.53
CA CYS A 42 3.57 3.59 -0.95
C CYS A 42 4.98 3.96 -1.43
N LYS A 43 5.99 3.64 -0.63
CA LYS A 43 7.38 3.92 -0.97
C LYS A 43 7.78 3.22 -2.28
N ARG A 44 7.43 1.94 -2.43
CA ARG A 44 7.69 1.16 -3.65
C ARG A 44 6.95 1.70 -4.87
N ALA A 45 5.72 2.19 -4.72
CA ALA A 45 4.94 2.79 -5.79
C ALA A 45 5.59 4.09 -6.30
N ILE A 46 6.06 4.93 -5.37
CA ILE A 46 6.78 6.19 -5.69
C ILE A 46 8.18 5.91 -6.27
N GLU A 47 8.90 4.92 -5.73
CA GLU A 47 10.20 4.51 -6.27
C GLU A 47 10.07 3.84 -7.65
N GLY A 48 8.97 3.11 -7.90
CA GLY A 48 8.69 2.47 -9.20
C GLY A 48 8.41 3.45 -10.34
N THR A 49 8.01 4.69 -10.03
CA THR A 49 7.82 5.78 -11.01
C THR A 49 9.11 6.49 -11.45
N LYS A 50 10.29 6.08 -10.96
CA LYS A 50 11.59 6.68 -11.29
C LYS A 50 12.38 5.96 -12.42
N HIS A 51 11.72 5.27 -13.34
CA HIS A 51 12.39 4.68 -14.51
C HIS A 51 11.97 5.34 -15.82
#